data_AF-A0A2N2F504-F1
#
_entry.id   AF-A0A2N2F504-F1
#
_cell.length_a   1.000
_cell.length_b   1.000
_cell.length_c   1.000
_cell.angle_alpha   90.00
_cell.angle_beta   90.00
_cell.angle_gamma   90.00
#
_symmetry.space_group_name_H-M   'P 1'
#
loop_
_entity.id
_entity.type
_entity.pdbx_description
1 polymer ?
#
loop_
_entity_poly.entity_id
_entity_poly.type
_entity_poly.pdbx_seq_one_letter_code
_entity_poly.pdbx_strand_id
1 'polypeptide(L)' 'MTPHEHGVSAFMQVYQIFYQDVPPYNSNDFGEYFWFYPHELREKIVSGVDKAKSDLPLLLKYFFENK' A
#
# COMPACT_ATOMS: atom_id res chain seq x y z
N MET A 1 0.50 -10.30 9.83
CA MET A 1 -0.91 -10.04 9.48
C MET A 1 -1.61 -11.36 9.20
N THR A 2 -2.83 -11.52 9.67
CA THR A 2 -3.63 -12.75 9.51
C THR A 2 -4.95 -12.43 8.78
N PRO A 3 -5.47 -13.33 7.93
CA PRO A 3 -6.76 -13.12 7.26
C PRO A 3 -7.92 -12.93 8.24
N HIS A 4 -7.96 -13.75 9.30
CA HIS A 4 -9.06 -13.73 10.27
C HIS A 4 -9.16 -12.39 11.02
N GLU A 5 -8.04 -11.84 11.50
CA GLU A 5 -8.08 -10.65 12.35
C GLU A 5 -8.03 -9.35 11.53
N HIS A 6 -7.37 -9.37 10.36
CA HIS A 6 -7.05 -8.16 9.61
C HIS A 6 -7.79 -8.06 8.26
N GLY A 7 -8.48 -9.11 7.82
CA GLY A 7 -9.22 -9.12 6.56
C GLY A 7 -8.34 -9.15 5.31
N VAL A 8 -7.05 -9.45 5.44
CA VAL A 8 -6.14 -9.59 4.29
C VAL A 8 -6.32 -10.91 3.56
N SER A 9 -5.94 -10.95 2.28
CA SER A 9 -6.12 -12.11 1.41
C SER A 9 -5.36 -13.38 1.84
N ALA A 10 -4.23 -13.24 2.54
CA ALA A 10 -3.40 -14.34 3.00
C ALA A 10 -2.58 -13.94 4.24
N PHE A 11 -2.00 -14.94 4.93
CA PHE A 11 -0.98 -14.67 5.95
C PHE A 11 0.20 -13.93 5.31
N MET A 12 0.57 -12.79 5.88
CA MET A 12 1.66 -11.97 5.34
C MET A 12 2.49 -11.31 6.43
N GLN A 13 3.77 -11.15 6.13
CA GLN A 13 4.71 -10.29 6.86
C GLN A 13 4.87 -8.98 6.09
N VAL A 14 4.77 -7.85 6.80
CA VAL A 14 4.84 -6.51 6.19
C VAL A 14 6.12 -5.83 6.69
N TYR A 15 6.87 -5.22 5.77
CA TYR A 15 8.13 -4.53 6.07
C TYR A 15 8.04 -3.06 5.66
N GLN A 16 8.63 -2.17 6.46
CA GLN A 16 8.82 -0.77 6.13
C GLN A 16 10.29 -0.55 5.76
N ILE A 17 10.53 0.03 4.59
CA ILE A 17 11.87 0.35 4.08
C ILE A 17 11.98 1.87 4.03
N PHE A 18 13.04 2.42 4.63
CA PHE A 18 13.36 3.84 4.53
C PHE A 18 14.35 4.05 3.39
N TYR A 19 13.94 4.83 2.40
CA TYR A 19 14.72 5.08 1.19
C TYR A 19 14.33 6.46 0.64
N GLN A 20 15.31 7.22 0.15
CA GLN A 20 15.08 8.61 -0.30
C GLN A 20 15.18 8.78 -1.82
N ASP A 21 15.75 7.80 -2.53
CA ASP A 21 15.89 7.84 -3.98
C ASP A 21 14.77 7.04 -4.67
N VAL A 22 14.59 7.25 -5.97
CA VAL A 22 13.74 6.38 -6.78
C VAL A 22 14.48 5.05 -6.99
N PRO A 23 13.89 3.89 -6.61
CA PRO A 23 14.56 2.61 -6.81
C PRO A 23 14.63 2.26 -8.30
N PRO A 24 15.67 1.53 -8.75
CA PRO A 24 15.75 1.03 -10.12
C PRO A 24 14.77 -0.15 -10.31
N TYR A 25 13.48 0.16 -10.41
CA TYR A 25 12.42 -0.85 -10.55
C TYR A 25 12.44 -1.54 -11.92
N ASN A 26 11.90 -2.76 -11.97
CA ASN A 26 11.78 -3.53 -13.21
C ASN A 26 10.70 -2.95 -14.13
N SER A 27 11.09 -2.34 -15.25
CA SER A 27 10.14 -1.70 -16.19
C SER A 27 9.21 -2.67 -16.92
N ASN A 28 9.43 -3.98 -16.83
CA ASN A 28 8.50 -4.98 -17.37
C ASN A 28 7.28 -5.22 -16.45
N ASP A 29 7.38 -4.84 -15.18
CA ASP A 29 6.34 -5.06 -14.16
C ASP A 29 5.72 -3.74 -13.66
N PHE A 30 6.48 -2.64 -13.72
CA PHE A 30 6.03 -1.31 -13.28
C PHE A 30 6.06 -0.31 -14.45
N GLY A 31 4.90 0.28 -14.75
CA GLY A 31 4.77 1.30 -15.79
C GLY A 31 5.05 2.73 -15.32
N GLU A 32 4.70 3.06 -14.08
CA GLU A 32 4.85 4.40 -13.49
C GLU A 32 4.96 4.31 -11.96
N TYR A 33 5.39 5.40 -11.32
CA TYR A 33 5.51 5.50 -9.87
C TYR A 33 5.20 6.92 -9.38
N PHE A 34 4.74 7.00 -8.14
CA PHE A 34 4.44 8.26 -7.46
C PHE A 34 4.74 8.13 -5.96
N TRP A 35 5.15 9.23 -5.33
CA TRP A 35 5.28 9.32 -3.88
C TRP A 35 4.03 9.96 -3.29
N PHE A 36 3.46 9.36 -2.24
CA PHE A 36 2.25 9.84 -1.59
C PHE A 36 2.39 9.81 -0.07
N TYR A 37 1.65 10.68 0.62
CA TYR A 37 1.36 10.45 2.02
C TYR A 37 0.33 9.31 2.16
N PRO A 38 0.37 8.52 3.25
CA PRO A 38 -0.53 7.37 3.44
C PRO A 38 -2.03 7.71 3.33
N HIS A 39 -2.43 8.86 3.87
CA HIS A 39 -3.83 9.31 3.86
C HIS A 39 -4.30 9.70 2.45
N GLU A 40 -3.46 10.40 1.67
CA GLU A 40 -3.78 10.80 0.29
C GLU A 40 -3.99 9.57 -0.60
N LEU A 41 -3.09 8.59 -0.51
CA LEU A 41 -3.18 7.36 -1.29
C LEU A 41 -4.44 6.57 -0.92
N ARG A 42 -4.75 6.45 0.39
CA ARG A 42 -5.96 5.73 0.82
C ARG A 42 -7.23 6.41 0.33
N GLU A 43 -7.31 7.73 0.40
CA GLU A 43 -8.48 8.49 -0.08
C GLU A 43 -8.70 8.30 -1.58
N LYS A 44 -7.64 8.36 -2.39
CA LYS A 44 -7.68 8.09 -3.84
C LYS A 44 -8.19 6.68 -4.16
N ILE A 45 -7.77 5.67 -3.39
CA ILE A 45 -8.22 4.28 -3.56
C ILE A 45 -9.70 4.11 -3.16
N VAL A 46 -10.09 4.63 -1.99
CA VAL A 46 -11.45 4.44 -1.45
C VAL A 46 -12.49 5.22 -2.26
N SER A 47 -12.13 6.40 -2.79
CA SER A 47 -12.98 7.18 -3.71
C SER A 47 -13.07 6.58 -5.11
N GLY A 48 -12.26 5.57 -5.42
CA GLY A 48 -12.24 4.90 -6.73
C GLY A 48 -11.54 5.69 -7.83
N VAL A 49 -10.81 6.75 -7.48
CA VAL A 49 -9.95 7.49 -8.43
C VAL A 49 -8.85 6.57 -8.96
N ASP A 50 -8.20 5.84 -8.05
CA ASP A 50 -7.13 4.90 -8.39
C ASP A 50 -7.52 3.46 -8.05
N LYS A 51 -7.20 2.53 -8.95
CA LYS A 51 -7.34 1.08 -8.70
C LYS A 51 -6.14 0.58 -7.91
N ALA A 52 -6.39 -0.27 -6.92
CA ALA A 52 -5.35 -0.91 -6.13
C ALA A 52 -5.66 -2.37 -5.83
N LYS A 53 -4.63 -3.12 -5.41
CA LYS A 53 -4.82 -4.43 -4.79
C LYS A 53 -5.68 -4.26 -3.53
N SER A 54 -6.61 -5.18 -3.33
CA SER A 54 -7.63 -5.13 -2.25
C SER A 54 -7.04 -4.94 -0.86
N ASP A 55 -5.85 -5.48 -0.62
CA ASP A 55 -5.21 -5.45 0.70
C ASP A 55 -4.53 -4.10 0.98
N LEU A 56 -4.16 -3.32 -0.04
CA LEU A 56 -3.44 -2.06 0.14
C LEU A 56 -4.18 -1.05 1.04
N PRO A 57 -5.48 -0.75 0.85
CA PRO A 57 -6.19 0.18 1.75
C PRO A 57 -6.29 -0.35 3.19
N LEU A 58 -6.32 -1.67 3.41
CA LEU A 58 -6.31 -2.27 4.75
C LEU A 58 -4.96 -2.05 5.44
N LEU A 59 -3.86 -2.23 4.70
CA LEU A 59 -2.51 -2.01 5.19
C LEU A 59 -2.27 -0.53 5.54
N LEU A 60 -2.71 0.39 4.68
CA LEU A 60 -2.61 1.83 4.93
C LEU A 60 -3.33 2.23 6.22
N LYS A 61 -4.58 1.79 6.37
CA LYS A 61 -5.36 2.04 7.58
C LYS A 61 -4.69 1.48 8.83
N TYR A 62 -4.25 0.22 8.78
CA TYR A 62 -3.72 -0.47 9.95
C TYR A 62 -2.39 0.12 10.44
N PHE A 63 -1.46 0.42 9.53
CA PHE A 63 -0.11 0.83 9.91
C PHE A 63 0.11 2.35 10.02
N PHE A 64 -0.72 3.17 9.36
CA PHE A 64 -0.46 4.60 9.21
C PHE A 64 -1.59 5.54 9.66
N GLU A 65 -2.80 5.05 9.91
CA GLU A 65 -3.92 5.92 10.36
C GLU A 65 -4.26 5.80 11.85
N ASN A 66 -3.83 4.72 12.52
CA ASN A 66 -4.09 4.50 13.95
C ASN A 66 -2.92 4.91 14.86
N LYS A 67 -2.11 5.88 14.44
CA LYS A 67 -0.96 6.38 15.23
C LYS A 67 -1.17 7.81 15.68
#